data_AF-A0A812Y284-F1
#
_entry.id   AF-A0A812Y284-F1
#
_cell.length_a   1.000
_cell.length_b   1.000
_cell.length_c   1.000
_cell.angle_alpha   90.00
_cell.angle_beta   90.00
_cell.angle_gamma   90.00
#
_symmetry.space_group_name_H-M   'P 1'
#
loop_
_entity.id
_entity.type
_entity.pdbx_description
1 polymer ?
#
loop_
_entity_poly.entity_id
_entity_poly.type
_entity_poly.pdbx_seq_one_letter_code
_entity_poly.pdbx_strand_id
1 'polypeptide(L)'
;MYSAVADTLGNAFCVVILSAASLSLPSCQLRTSSTASLEESKHRHKEPVTAGAWEEKVAELAGRRITLGQLLDFHARLGSDALMPHFDHKRSTTNDVVRHAVIPESRVGELGKSLAEVLPKQSHKHPKPPRMVTHHWANRFSDLVAVVVADGLGVKRWDSVVELLRSHGETSLKEQLEQKVGAEYWICAICINQHASICGNSMGARDTVTGEVLPSCSCKTPKFFNDHPDECELNKFDDMMACLRRQYAGFLQVVAVDTDFSLFTRAWCVAELAEAHGSRLEQHIVLHSPQVLEEHSGHLNSLQVQECNASRAEDKQAILDKIGTQDDIDEFNRDLRQLLVGSDGLLAGWLDGQALLQEVGAIAARAKARIHKKTTDPNRTEPAEADSILYRVSF
;
A
#
# COMPACT_ATOMS: atom_id res chain seq x y z
N MET A 1 -7.15 7.28 -38.05
CA MET A 1 -5.98 7.65 -38.87
C MET A 1 -5.32 8.84 -38.19
N TYR A 2 -4.19 8.55 -37.52
CA TYR A 2 -3.17 9.39 -36.88
C TYR A 2 -3.45 10.85 -36.50
N SER A 3 -3.25 11.16 -35.21
CA SER A 3 -2.16 12.06 -34.79
C SER A 3 -1.91 11.86 -33.29
N ALA A 4 -0.88 11.07 -33.00
CA ALA A 4 -0.20 11.05 -31.72
C ALA A 4 0.80 12.23 -31.74
N VAL A 5 0.71 13.11 -30.76
CA VAL A 5 1.76 14.11 -30.51
C VAL A 5 2.55 13.59 -29.32
N ALA A 6 3.73 13.05 -29.65
CA ALA A 6 4.77 12.72 -28.71
C ALA A 6 5.45 14.02 -28.25
N ASP A 7 5.43 14.28 -26.94
CA ASP A 7 6.33 15.27 -26.33
C ASP A 7 7.55 14.52 -25.79
N THR A 8 8.44 14.21 -26.72
CA THR A 8 9.87 14.00 -26.49
C THR A 8 10.53 15.38 -26.47
N LEU A 9 11.13 15.80 -25.36
CA LEU A 9 12.35 16.62 -25.30
C LEU A 9 12.70 16.99 -23.85
N GLY A 10 13.77 16.37 -23.34
CA GLY A 10 14.31 16.70 -22.02
C GLY A 10 15.53 15.87 -21.60
N ASN A 11 16.41 15.49 -22.53
CA ASN A 11 17.70 14.88 -22.20
C ASN A 11 18.77 15.98 -22.03
N ALA A 12 19.43 16.02 -20.86
CA ALA A 12 20.84 16.41 -20.77
C ALA A 12 21.45 16.06 -19.39
N PHE A 13 22.40 15.11 -19.46
CA PHE A 13 23.62 14.95 -18.65
C PHE A 13 23.54 14.70 -17.14
N CYS A 14 23.96 13.48 -16.73
CA CYS A 14 25.26 13.30 -16.07
C CYS A 14 25.77 11.85 -16.18
N VAL A 15 27.09 11.73 -16.33
CA VAL A 15 27.89 10.54 -16.66
C VAL A 15 28.51 9.95 -15.39
N VAL A 16 28.29 8.64 -15.17
CA VAL A 16 29.15 7.57 -14.58
C VAL A 16 29.95 7.86 -13.30
N ILE A 17 29.77 7.04 -12.24
CA ILE A 17 30.70 5.99 -11.74
C ILE A 17 29.90 4.93 -10.93
N LEU A 18 30.09 3.67 -11.29
CA LEU A 18 29.57 2.47 -10.61
C LEU A 18 30.36 2.19 -9.32
N SER A 19 29.66 1.86 -8.24
CA SER A 19 30.21 0.97 -7.20
C SER A 19 29.12 0.06 -6.66
N ALA A 20 29.31 -1.24 -6.94
CA ALA A 20 28.54 -2.34 -6.41
C ALA A 20 28.66 -2.38 -4.87
N ALA A 21 27.56 -2.16 -4.18
CA ALA A 21 27.36 -2.62 -2.82
C ALA A 21 26.55 -3.91 -2.89
N SER A 22 27.20 -5.01 -2.52
CA SER A 22 26.66 -6.36 -2.48
C SER A 22 25.44 -6.42 -1.57
N LEU A 23 24.25 -6.59 -2.14
CA LEU A 23 23.03 -6.91 -1.41
C LEU A 23 22.56 -8.29 -1.87
N SER A 24 22.71 -9.26 -0.97
CA SER A 24 22.34 -10.65 -1.18
C SER A 24 20.81 -10.79 -1.04
N LEU A 25 20.09 -10.93 -2.15
CA LEU A 25 18.81 -11.64 -2.10
C LEU A 25 19.10 -13.15 -1.98
N PRO A 26 18.30 -13.91 -1.21
CA PRO A 26 18.38 -15.36 -1.28
C PRO A 26 17.97 -15.79 -2.67
N SER A 27 18.86 -16.50 -3.37
CA SER A 27 18.50 -17.26 -4.56
C SER A 27 17.27 -18.12 -4.21
N CYS A 28 16.23 -18.01 -5.03
CA CYS A 28 15.07 -18.89 -4.95
C CYS A 28 15.55 -20.33 -5.24
N GLN A 29 15.99 -21.05 -4.19
CA GLN A 29 16.23 -22.48 -4.24
C GLN A 29 15.33 -23.13 -3.19
N LEU A 30 14.13 -23.52 -3.62
CA LEU A 30 13.38 -24.59 -2.99
C LEU A 30 14.23 -25.87 -3.05
N ARG A 31 15.00 -26.15 -1.98
CA ARG A 31 15.49 -27.50 -1.71
C ARG A 31 14.71 -28.11 -0.56
N THR A 32 13.99 -29.16 -0.92
CA THR A 32 13.31 -30.10 -0.06
C THR A 32 14.29 -30.83 0.89
N SER A 33 13.77 -31.10 2.09
CA SER A 33 14.05 -32.24 2.98
C SER A 33 15.11 -32.13 4.11
N SER A 34 14.60 -32.45 5.31
CA SER A 34 15.17 -33.37 6.31
C SER A 34 15.82 -32.79 7.56
N THR A 35 15.59 -33.55 8.63
CA THR A 35 15.66 -33.33 10.08
C THR A 35 17.06 -33.31 10.72
N ALA A 36 17.10 -32.82 11.98
CA ALA A 36 18.13 -32.95 13.03
C ALA A 36 19.28 -31.91 12.97
N SER A 37 19.79 -31.33 14.06
CA SER A 37 19.66 -31.53 15.51
C SER A 37 20.05 -30.24 16.25
N LEU A 38 19.48 -30.06 17.44
CA LEU A 38 19.98 -29.16 18.50
C LEU A 38 21.38 -29.61 18.96
N GLU A 39 22.32 -28.67 19.13
CA GLU A 39 22.98 -28.34 20.42
C GLU A 39 24.30 -27.56 20.26
N GLU A 40 24.47 -26.62 21.20
CA GLU A 40 25.72 -26.04 21.75
C GLU A 40 26.69 -25.19 20.90
N SER A 41 26.74 -23.89 21.21
CA SER A 41 28.00 -23.25 21.60
C SER A 41 27.75 -22.01 22.46
N LYS A 42 28.16 -22.09 23.73
CA LYS A 42 28.17 -21.01 24.74
C LYS A 42 29.40 -20.11 24.57
N HIS A 43 29.21 -18.85 24.93
CA HIS A 43 30.23 -17.85 25.30
C HIS A 43 31.27 -17.48 24.24
N ARG A 44 30.89 -16.48 23.43
CA ARG A 44 31.84 -15.47 22.97
C ARG A 44 31.37 -14.11 23.48
N HIS A 45 32.21 -13.44 24.25
CA HIS A 45 32.01 -12.04 24.63
C HIS A 45 31.75 -11.24 23.34
N LYS A 46 30.52 -10.74 23.20
CA LYS A 46 30.10 -9.87 22.11
C LYS A 46 30.55 -8.47 22.50
N GLU A 47 31.72 -8.06 22.01
CA GLU A 47 31.96 -6.62 21.87
C GLU A 47 30.84 -6.04 21.00
N PRO A 48 30.27 -4.87 21.35
CA PRO A 48 29.26 -4.25 20.52
C PRO A 48 29.92 -3.84 19.21
N VAL A 49 29.66 -4.60 18.16
CA VAL A 49 29.89 -4.15 16.78
C VAL A 49 29.14 -2.83 16.66
N THR A 50 29.87 -1.73 16.49
CA THR A 50 29.31 -0.45 16.09
C THR A 50 28.55 -0.69 14.80
N ALA A 51 27.22 -0.62 14.86
CA ALA A 51 26.38 -0.69 13.67
C ALA A 51 26.85 0.40 12.69
N GLY A 52 26.95 0.09 11.40
CA GLY A 52 27.29 1.09 10.40
C GLY A 52 26.19 2.15 10.27
N ALA A 53 26.51 3.27 9.63
CA ALA A 53 25.53 4.34 9.37
C ALA A 53 24.27 3.83 8.64
N TRP A 54 24.43 2.82 7.78
CA TRP A 54 23.34 2.12 7.11
C TRP A 54 22.39 1.45 8.11
N GLU A 55 22.89 0.58 8.98
CA GLU A 55 22.05 -0.15 9.94
C GLU A 55 21.39 0.77 10.97
N GLU A 56 22.08 1.84 11.38
CA GLU A 56 21.50 2.87 12.24
C GLU A 56 20.30 3.55 11.55
N LYS A 57 20.45 3.92 10.27
CA LYS A 57 19.36 4.52 9.49
C LYS A 57 18.21 3.56 9.25
N VAL A 58 18.48 2.28 8.99
CA VAL A 58 17.46 1.23 8.87
C VAL A 58 16.68 1.07 10.18
N ALA A 59 17.38 1.03 11.32
CA ALA A 59 16.74 0.91 12.63
C ALA A 59 15.92 2.15 12.98
N GLU A 60 16.41 3.35 12.65
CA GLU A 60 15.67 4.60 12.78
C GLU A 60 14.39 4.57 11.94
N LEU A 61 14.48 4.19 10.67
CA LEU A 61 13.36 4.14 9.74
C LEU A 61 12.30 3.11 10.16
N ALA A 62 12.73 1.93 10.61
CA ALA A 62 11.86 0.90 11.16
C ALA A 62 11.14 1.36 12.45
N GLY A 63 11.76 2.26 13.22
CA GLY A 63 11.18 2.82 14.43
C GLY A 63 10.06 3.86 14.20
N ARG A 64 9.96 4.43 12.99
CA ARG A 64 8.97 5.46 12.67
C ARG A 64 7.63 4.84 12.29
N ARG A 65 6.56 5.25 12.97
CA ARG A 65 5.21 4.75 12.74
C ARG A 65 4.18 5.75 13.24
N ILE A 66 2.96 5.63 12.74
CA ILE A 66 1.80 6.39 13.21
C ILE A 66 0.71 5.45 13.65
N THR A 67 -0.12 5.88 14.58
CA THR A 67 -1.34 5.15 14.91
C THR A 67 -2.45 5.46 13.93
N LEU A 68 -3.41 4.54 13.81
CA LEU A 68 -4.63 4.77 13.03
C LEU A 68 -5.40 6.02 13.52
N GLY A 69 -5.41 6.26 14.83
CA GLY A 69 -5.98 7.48 15.41
C GLY A 69 -5.30 8.75 14.91
N GLN A 70 -3.97 8.77 14.85
CA GLN A 70 -3.21 9.91 14.33
C GLN A 70 -3.47 10.14 12.84
N LEU A 71 -3.58 9.07 12.05
CA LEU A 71 -3.93 9.18 10.63
C LEU A 71 -5.32 9.81 10.44
N LEU A 72 -6.30 9.40 11.24
CA LEU A 72 -7.66 9.96 11.22
C LEU A 72 -7.69 11.42 11.70
N ASP A 73 -6.92 11.77 12.73
CA ASP A 73 -6.78 13.18 13.18
C ASP A 73 -6.15 14.06 12.11
N PHE A 74 -5.14 13.55 11.41
CA PHE A 74 -4.51 14.25 10.29
C PHE A 74 -5.51 14.43 9.13
N HIS A 75 -6.23 13.37 8.74
CA HIS A 75 -7.21 13.43 7.66
C HIS A 75 -8.35 14.41 7.97
N ALA A 76 -8.88 14.41 9.20
CA ALA A 76 -9.98 15.30 9.62
C ALA A 76 -9.63 16.80 9.52
N ARG A 77 -8.34 17.15 9.48
CA ARG A 77 -7.86 18.53 9.34
C ARG A 77 -7.72 18.97 7.89
N LEU A 78 -7.64 18.05 6.93
CA LEU A 78 -7.51 18.38 5.52
C LEU A 78 -8.78 19.08 5.01
N GLY A 79 -8.63 20.11 4.18
CA GLY A 79 -9.74 20.92 3.69
C GLY A 79 -10.20 21.99 4.70
N SER A 80 -9.58 22.06 5.88
CA SER A 80 -9.75 23.20 6.79
C SER A 80 -8.94 24.39 6.32
N ASP A 81 -9.30 25.59 6.78
CA ASP A 81 -8.54 26.83 6.55
C ASP A 81 -7.08 26.72 7.01
N ALA A 82 -6.81 25.86 7.99
CA ALA A 82 -5.49 25.68 8.56
C ALA A 82 -4.60 24.70 7.79
N LEU A 83 -5.17 23.74 7.04
CA LEU A 83 -4.41 22.67 6.40
C LEU A 83 -5.01 22.27 5.05
N MET A 84 -4.30 22.61 3.98
CA MET A 84 -4.68 22.33 2.59
C MET A 84 -6.17 22.66 2.30
N PRO A 85 -6.57 23.94 2.30
CA PRO A 85 -7.98 24.33 2.19
C PRO A 85 -8.68 23.84 0.92
N HIS A 86 -7.93 23.62 -0.16
CA HIS A 86 -8.43 23.12 -1.44
C HIS A 86 -8.50 21.59 -1.54
N PHE A 87 -8.28 20.87 -0.43
CA PHE A 87 -8.36 19.41 -0.42
C PHE A 87 -9.74 18.91 -0.89
N ASP A 88 -9.73 17.95 -1.80
CA ASP A 88 -10.92 17.29 -2.32
C ASP A 88 -10.75 15.78 -2.22
N HIS A 89 -11.58 15.13 -1.39
CA HIS A 89 -11.55 13.68 -1.18
C HIS A 89 -11.63 12.83 -2.45
N LYS A 90 -12.20 13.38 -3.54
CA LYS A 90 -12.37 12.66 -4.81
C LYS A 90 -11.24 12.93 -5.79
N ARG A 91 -10.37 13.91 -5.54
CA ARG A 91 -9.36 14.35 -6.51
C ARG A 91 -7.95 14.40 -5.92
N SER A 92 -7.79 14.96 -4.72
CA SER A 92 -6.48 15.13 -4.08
C SER A 92 -5.77 13.80 -3.91
N THR A 93 -4.61 13.70 -4.55
CA THR A 93 -3.74 12.53 -4.50
C THR A 93 -2.86 12.56 -3.25
N THR A 94 -2.23 11.42 -2.95
CA THR A 94 -1.25 11.37 -1.87
C THR A 94 -0.06 12.30 -2.15
N ASN A 95 0.33 12.46 -3.41
CA ASN A 95 1.37 13.43 -3.79
C ASN A 95 0.96 14.88 -3.46
N ASP A 96 -0.29 15.26 -3.73
CA ASP A 96 -0.80 16.60 -3.39
C ASP A 96 -0.76 16.82 -1.88
N VAL A 97 -1.28 15.86 -1.10
CA VAL A 97 -1.31 15.92 0.36
C VAL A 97 0.11 15.94 0.94
N VAL A 98 1.05 15.20 0.38
CA VAL A 98 2.45 15.24 0.83
C VAL A 98 3.03 16.63 0.67
N ARG A 99 2.81 17.27 -0.48
CA ARG A 99 3.36 18.58 -0.81
C ARG A 99 2.68 19.73 -0.08
N HIS A 100 1.36 19.67 0.08
CA HIS A 100 0.58 20.76 0.66
C HIS A 100 0.32 20.62 2.17
N ALA A 101 0.42 19.42 2.73
CA ALA A 101 0.12 19.18 4.14
C ALA A 101 1.27 18.51 4.90
N VAL A 102 1.77 17.36 4.44
CA VAL A 102 2.80 16.60 5.19
C VAL A 102 4.10 17.39 5.33
N ILE A 103 4.65 17.90 4.22
CA ILE A 103 5.91 18.66 4.23
C ILE A 103 5.79 19.93 5.09
N PRO A 104 4.75 20.78 4.92
CA PRO A 104 4.57 21.93 5.80
C PRO A 104 4.45 21.59 7.29
N GLU A 105 3.63 20.59 7.64
CA GLU A 105 3.40 20.19 9.03
C GLU A 105 4.63 19.55 9.69
N SER A 106 5.50 18.92 8.91
CA SER A 106 6.70 18.26 9.43
C SER A 106 7.95 19.15 9.42
N ARG A 107 7.80 20.44 9.10
CA ARG A 107 8.88 21.45 9.19
C ARG A 107 9.11 21.86 10.65
N VAL A 108 10.36 21.81 11.08
CA VAL A 108 10.78 22.19 12.44
C VAL A 108 11.83 23.29 12.33
N GLY A 109 11.36 24.54 12.38
CA GLY A 109 12.19 25.73 12.14
C GLY A 109 12.75 25.74 10.71
N GLU A 110 14.08 25.78 10.61
CA GLU A 110 14.79 25.79 9.32
C GLU A 110 15.02 24.38 8.75
N LEU A 111 14.79 23.35 9.55
CA LEU A 111 14.96 21.95 9.16
C LEU A 111 13.58 21.29 9.04
N GLY A 112 13.57 20.01 8.68
CA GLY A 112 12.37 19.22 8.56
C GLY A 112 12.63 17.76 8.88
N LYS A 113 11.60 17.11 9.40
CA LYS A 113 11.59 15.72 9.83
C LYS A 113 10.52 14.94 9.07
N SER A 114 10.47 13.62 9.24
CA SER A 114 9.28 12.87 8.85
C SER A 114 8.08 13.33 9.69
N LEU A 115 6.87 13.26 9.13
CA LEU A 115 5.67 13.62 9.88
C LEU A 115 5.45 12.66 11.06
N ALA A 116 5.81 11.38 10.92
CA ALA A 116 5.79 10.41 12.00
C ALA A 116 6.64 10.81 13.22
N GLU A 117 7.73 11.56 13.03
CA GLU A 117 8.57 12.04 14.14
C GLU A 117 8.03 13.29 14.83
N VAL A 118 7.24 14.10 14.13
CA VAL A 118 6.67 15.35 14.65
C VAL A 118 5.34 15.08 15.37
N LEU A 119 4.62 14.04 14.96
CA LEU A 119 3.40 13.62 15.63
C LEU A 119 3.67 13.16 17.07
N PRO A 120 2.74 13.40 18.02
CA PRO A 120 2.95 13.02 19.42
C PRO A 120 3.22 11.52 19.58
N LYS A 121 4.35 11.15 20.18
CA LYS A 121 4.64 9.72 20.45
C LYS A 121 3.61 9.14 21.41
N GLN A 122 2.98 8.03 21.05
CA GLN A 122 2.18 7.27 21.98
C GLN A 122 3.07 6.35 22.82
N SER A 123 2.97 6.42 24.15
CA SER A 123 3.69 5.52 25.04
C SER A 123 2.92 4.20 25.14
N HIS A 124 3.36 3.21 24.37
CA HIS A 124 2.84 1.85 24.51
C HIS A 124 3.73 1.06 25.48
N LYS A 125 3.15 0.55 26.57
CA LYS A 125 3.84 -0.36 27.50
C LYS A 125 4.36 -1.62 26.79
N HIS A 126 3.69 -2.02 25.70
CA HIS A 126 4.10 -3.11 24.83
C HIS A 126 3.92 -2.65 23.37
N PRO A 127 5.01 -2.48 22.59
CA PRO A 127 4.91 -2.10 21.20
C PRO A 127 4.21 -3.22 20.41
N LYS A 128 3.19 -2.86 19.63
CA LYS A 128 2.49 -3.81 18.75
C LYS A 128 3.30 -3.98 17.46
N PRO A 129 3.18 -5.13 16.76
CA PRO A 129 3.76 -5.26 15.43
C PRO A 129 3.15 -4.17 14.51
N PRO A 130 3.98 -3.33 13.86
CA PRO A 130 3.46 -2.36 12.90
C PRO A 130 2.98 -3.07 11.63
N ARG A 131 2.26 -2.34 10.79
CA ARG A 131 1.81 -2.79 9.48
C ARG A 131 2.40 -1.89 8.41
N MET A 132 3.17 -2.43 7.47
CA MET A 132 3.68 -1.63 6.36
C MET A 132 2.61 -1.50 5.29
N VAL A 133 2.39 -0.28 4.79
CA VAL A 133 1.38 -0.02 3.76
C VAL A 133 2.07 0.23 2.42
N THR A 134 1.85 -0.67 1.47
CA THR A 134 2.23 -0.47 0.06
C THR A 134 1.12 0.30 -0.63
N HIS A 135 1.45 1.46 -1.21
CA HIS A 135 0.48 2.35 -1.83
C HIS A 135 1.07 3.13 -3.00
N HIS A 136 0.19 3.62 -3.88
CA HIS A 136 0.55 4.46 -5.01
C HIS A 136 0.32 5.94 -4.70
N TRP A 137 1.32 6.80 -4.99
CA TRP A 137 1.24 8.23 -4.67
C TRP A 137 0.26 9.03 -5.54
N ALA A 138 -0.03 8.60 -6.77
CA ALA A 138 -1.06 9.22 -7.59
C ALA A 138 -2.47 8.71 -7.25
N ASN A 139 -2.61 7.74 -6.34
CA ASN A 139 -3.91 7.39 -5.79
C ASN A 139 -4.42 8.54 -4.89
N ARG A 140 -5.74 8.65 -4.80
CA ARG A 140 -6.44 9.59 -3.92
C ARG A 140 -6.04 9.32 -2.47
N PHE A 141 -5.75 10.38 -1.73
CA PHE A 141 -5.31 10.22 -0.34
C PHE A 141 -6.40 9.62 0.55
N SER A 142 -7.67 9.99 0.33
CA SER A 142 -8.78 9.39 1.08
C SER A 142 -8.95 7.89 0.83
N ASP A 143 -8.58 7.39 -0.35
CA ASP A 143 -8.63 5.95 -0.65
C ASP A 143 -7.54 5.19 0.15
N LEU A 144 -6.33 5.77 0.26
CA LEU A 144 -5.28 5.26 1.14
C LEU A 144 -5.76 5.21 2.61
N VAL A 145 -6.35 6.30 3.12
CA VAL A 145 -6.86 6.32 4.50
C VAL A 145 -7.98 5.30 4.68
N ALA A 146 -8.89 5.17 3.71
CA ALA A 146 -9.98 4.19 3.74
C ALA A 146 -9.46 2.75 3.79
N VAL A 147 -8.40 2.42 3.04
CA VAL A 147 -7.74 1.11 3.12
C VAL A 147 -7.21 0.84 4.53
N VAL A 148 -6.47 1.79 5.11
CA VAL A 148 -5.86 1.61 6.43
C VAL A 148 -6.94 1.43 7.50
N VAL A 149 -8.03 2.19 7.41
CA VAL A 149 -9.19 2.04 8.30
C VAL A 149 -9.89 0.70 8.09
N ALA A 150 -10.09 0.26 6.85
CA ALA A 150 -10.69 -1.03 6.52
C ALA A 150 -9.86 -2.20 7.10
N ASP A 151 -8.53 -2.17 6.94
CA ASP A 151 -7.61 -3.11 7.59
C ASP A 151 -7.76 -3.07 9.12
N GLY A 152 -7.79 -1.88 9.71
CA GLY A 152 -8.03 -1.68 11.14
C GLY A 152 -9.35 -2.30 11.63
N LEU A 153 -10.42 -2.17 10.84
CA LEU A 153 -11.72 -2.78 11.12
C LEU A 153 -11.72 -4.30 10.89
N GLY A 154 -10.78 -4.82 10.10
CA GLY A 154 -10.72 -6.23 9.69
C GLY A 154 -11.67 -6.55 8.52
N VAL A 155 -12.01 -5.54 7.72
CA VAL A 155 -12.84 -5.70 6.52
C VAL A 155 -11.97 -5.61 5.27
N LYS A 156 -12.29 -6.42 4.25
CA LYS A 156 -11.49 -6.47 3.02
C LYS A 156 -11.84 -5.36 2.02
N ARG A 157 -12.96 -4.65 2.22
CA ARG A 157 -13.48 -3.61 1.33
C ARG A 157 -13.38 -2.23 1.96
N TRP A 158 -13.06 -1.23 1.16
CA TRP A 158 -12.96 0.16 1.62
C TRP A 158 -14.00 1.13 1.03
N ASP A 159 -14.91 0.67 0.16
CA ASP A 159 -15.93 1.51 -0.48
C ASP A 159 -16.87 2.22 0.52
N SER A 160 -17.40 1.52 1.52
CA SER A 160 -18.24 2.17 2.54
C SER A 160 -17.43 3.09 3.48
N VAL A 161 -16.17 2.76 3.71
CA VAL A 161 -15.27 3.52 4.58
C VAL A 161 -14.93 4.87 3.95
N VAL A 162 -14.65 4.91 2.63
CA VAL A 162 -14.34 6.17 1.95
C VAL A 162 -15.56 7.11 1.89
N GLU A 163 -16.78 6.58 1.79
CA GLU A 163 -17.99 7.42 1.88
C GLU A 163 -18.16 8.05 3.27
N LEU A 164 -17.83 7.31 4.34
CA LEU A 164 -17.80 7.88 5.69
C LEU A 164 -16.75 9.00 5.79
N LEU A 165 -15.53 8.78 5.29
CA LEU A 165 -14.47 9.80 5.28
C LEU A 165 -14.89 11.06 4.50
N ARG A 166 -15.55 10.90 3.35
CA ARG A 166 -16.09 12.00 2.54
C ARG A 166 -17.18 12.80 3.24
N SER A 167 -17.83 12.21 4.24
CA SER A 167 -18.88 12.84 5.05
C SER A 167 -18.37 13.35 6.40
N HIS A 168 -17.06 13.50 6.57
CA HIS A 168 -16.41 13.88 7.83
C HIS A 168 -16.71 12.92 9.00
N GLY A 169 -16.72 11.61 8.68
CA GLY A 169 -17.04 10.52 9.60
C GLY A 169 -15.88 10.05 10.48
N GLU A 170 -14.77 10.79 10.58
CA GLU A 170 -13.56 10.35 11.31
C GLU A 170 -13.84 10.01 12.77
N THR A 171 -14.67 10.80 13.46
CA THR A 171 -15.09 10.53 14.85
C THR A 171 -15.82 9.20 14.96
N SER A 172 -16.79 8.93 14.07
CA SER A 172 -17.54 7.67 14.07
C SER A 172 -16.63 6.48 13.75
N LEU A 173 -15.68 6.64 12.82
CA LEU A 173 -14.71 5.61 12.50
C LEU A 173 -13.79 5.29 13.69
N LYS A 174 -13.36 6.31 14.45
CA LYS A 174 -12.60 6.11 15.70
C LYS A 174 -13.40 5.34 16.74
N GLU A 175 -14.68 5.64 16.89
CA GLU A 175 -15.58 4.91 17.79
C GLU A 175 -15.71 3.45 17.37
N GLN A 176 -15.91 3.17 16.07
CA GLN A 176 -16.00 1.81 15.53
C GLN A 176 -14.69 1.01 15.68
N LEU A 177 -13.54 1.69 15.62
CA LEU A 177 -12.24 1.06 15.80
C LEU A 177 -11.94 0.70 17.26
N GLU A 178 -12.57 1.38 18.22
CA GLU A 178 -12.37 1.18 19.66
C GLU A 178 -10.86 1.07 20.02
N GLN A 179 -10.44 -0.07 20.58
CA GLN A 179 -9.06 -0.35 20.99
C GLN A 179 -8.08 -0.55 19.81
N LYS A 180 -8.60 -0.71 18.58
CA LYS A 180 -7.80 -0.86 17.35
C LYS A 180 -7.32 0.48 16.80
N VAL A 181 -7.81 1.61 17.33
CA VAL A 181 -7.33 2.96 16.95
C VAL A 181 -5.84 3.16 17.22
N GLY A 182 -5.28 2.39 18.16
CA GLY A 182 -3.84 2.34 18.46
C GLY A 182 -3.05 1.34 17.62
N ALA A 183 -3.61 0.77 16.56
CA ALA A 183 -2.83 -0.02 15.60
C ALA A 183 -1.83 0.90 14.88
N GLU A 184 -0.59 0.42 14.73
CA GLU A 184 0.52 1.21 14.18
C GLU A 184 0.78 0.84 12.73
N TYR A 185 0.96 1.86 11.89
CA TYR A 185 1.22 1.73 10.47
C TYR A 185 2.50 2.45 10.08
N TRP A 186 3.22 1.83 9.15
CA TRP A 186 4.34 2.43 8.44
C TRP A 186 3.85 2.78 7.03
N ILE A 187 3.77 4.08 6.73
CA ILE A 187 3.29 4.61 5.45
C ILE A 187 4.37 5.52 4.90
N CYS A 188 4.94 5.22 3.72
CA CYS A 188 6.15 5.91 3.25
C CYS A 188 5.94 7.43 3.12
N ALA A 189 4.75 7.88 2.71
CA ALA A 189 4.39 9.30 2.64
C ALA A 189 4.56 10.04 3.99
N ILE A 190 4.45 9.34 5.12
CA ILE A 190 4.45 9.91 6.47
C ILE A 190 5.72 9.56 7.27
N CYS A 191 6.23 8.33 7.10
CA CYS A 191 7.38 7.80 7.82
C CYS A 191 8.74 8.16 7.20
N ILE A 192 8.79 8.43 5.89
CA ILE A 192 10.01 8.95 5.25
C ILE A 192 10.13 10.44 5.54
N ASN A 193 11.36 10.90 5.79
CA ASN A 193 11.64 12.32 5.90
C ASN A 193 11.58 12.98 4.52
N GLN A 194 10.39 13.45 4.15
CA GLN A 194 10.15 14.12 2.87
C GLN A 194 11.04 15.35 2.68
N HIS A 195 11.51 15.98 3.77
CA HIS A 195 12.45 17.09 3.72
C HIS A 195 13.87 16.66 3.38
N ALA A 196 14.26 15.42 3.68
CA ALA A 196 15.56 14.87 3.33
C ALA A 196 15.57 14.22 1.92
N SER A 197 14.42 14.18 1.24
CA SER A 197 14.30 13.61 -0.09
C SER A 197 13.69 14.61 -1.08
N ILE A 198 12.37 14.70 -1.16
CA ILE A 198 11.72 15.29 -2.34
C ILE A 198 11.32 16.76 -2.17
N CYS A 199 11.34 17.33 -0.96
CA CYS A 199 10.65 18.60 -0.71
C CYS A 199 11.19 19.80 -1.51
N GLY A 200 12.45 19.78 -1.95
CA GLY A 200 13.14 20.92 -2.55
C GLY A 200 12.77 21.19 -4.01
N ASN A 201 12.17 20.22 -4.70
CA ASN A 201 11.78 20.37 -6.10
C ASN A 201 10.54 19.51 -6.41
N SER A 202 9.52 20.09 -7.03
CA SER A 202 8.33 19.39 -7.51
C SER A 202 8.43 18.92 -8.96
N MET A 203 9.49 19.27 -9.68
CA MET A 203 9.73 18.93 -11.10
C MET A 203 8.56 19.34 -12.01
N GLY A 204 7.88 20.44 -11.67
CA GLY A 204 6.74 20.94 -12.45
C GLY A 204 5.46 20.12 -12.30
N ALA A 205 5.42 19.12 -11.42
CA ALA A 205 4.20 18.39 -11.08
C ALA A 205 3.12 19.36 -10.58
N ARG A 206 1.87 19.13 -10.96
CA ARG A 206 0.74 20.00 -10.68
C ARG A 206 -0.21 19.36 -9.68
N ASP A 207 -0.78 20.19 -8.81
CA ASP A 207 -1.84 19.81 -7.90
C ASP A 207 -3.07 19.38 -8.72
N THR A 208 -3.62 18.22 -8.38
CA THR A 208 -4.71 17.63 -9.18
C THR A 208 -6.05 18.35 -9.02
N VAL A 209 -6.21 19.20 -8.00
CA VAL A 209 -7.41 19.99 -7.74
C VAL A 209 -7.30 21.38 -8.40
N THR A 210 -6.26 22.12 -8.06
CA THR A 210 -6.09 23.53 -8.48
C THR A 210 -5.43 23.66 -9.86
N GLY A 211 -4.68 22.63 -10.30
CA GLY A 211 -3.87 22.68 -11.52
C GLY A 211 -2.60 23.53 -11.39
N GLU A 212 -2.32 24.10 -10.22
CA GLU A 212 -1.12 24.88 -9.95
C GLU A 212 0.11 23.97 -9.78
N VAL A 213 1.30 24.51 -10.01
CA VAL A 213 2.54 23.75 -9.76
C VAL A 213 2.70 23.52 -8.27
N LEU A 214 2.98 22.27 -7.88
CA LEU A 214 3.16 21.88 -6.49
C LEU A 214 4.31 22.67 -5.84
N PRO A 215 4.15 23.06 -4.57
CA PRO A 215 5.12 23.92 -3.90
C PRO A 215 6.46 23.21 -3.69
N SER A 216 7.53 24.01 -3.75
CA SER A 216 8.87 23.61 -3.33
C SER A 216 9.17 24.20 -1.96
N CYS A 217 9.83 23.43 -1.10
CA CYS A 217 10.13 23.81 0.27
C CYS A 217 11.53 24.44 0.37
N SER A 218 11.64 25.53 1.12
CA SER A 218 12.88 26.29 1.35
C SER A 218 13.66 25.85 2.59
N CYS A 219 13.41 24.67 3.14
CA CYS A 219 14.13 24.18 4.31
C CYS A 219 15.60 23.90 4.00
N LYS A 220 16.43 23.91 5.04
CA LYS A 220 17.88 23.66 4.99
C LYS A 220 18.23 22.18 5.22
N THR A 221 17.25 21.29 5.30
CA THR A 221 17.51 19.85 5.43
C THR A 221 18.29 19.37 4.20
N PRO A 222 19.46 18.71 4.37
CA PRO A 222 20.20 18.11 3.26
C PRO A 222 19.33 17.10 2.49
N LYS A 223 19.55 16.98 1.18
CA LYS A 223 18.83 16.04 0.33
C LYS A 223 19.72 14.85 0.03
N PHE A 224 19.24 13.64 0.33
CA PHE A 224 19.97 12.40 0.14
C PHE A 224 19.24 11.52 -0.86
N PHE A 225 19.95 11.14 -1.93
CA PHE A 225 19.47 10.24 -2.97
C PHE A 225 20.51 9.12 -3.19
N ASN A 226 20.51 8.50 -4.36
CA ASN A 226 21.33 7.32 -4.67
C ASN A 226 22.86 7.60 -4.62
N ASP A 227 23.27 8.87 -4.65
CA ASP A 227 24.65 9.33 -4.47
C ASP A 227 25.11 9.39 -3.01
N HIS A 228 24.16 9.33 -2.07
CA HIS A 228 24.38 9.27 -0.62
C HIS A 228 23.69 8.04 -0.04
N PRO A 229 24.18 6.83 -0.36
CA PRO A 229 23.45 5.60 -0.11
C PRO A 229 23.21 5.34 1.38
N ASP A 230 24.11 5.70 2.28
CA ASP A 230 23.96 5.46 3.71
C ASP A 230 22.89 6.36 4.34
N GLU A 231 22.77 7.61 3.88
CA GLU A 231 21.81 8.59 4.39
C GLU A 231 20.44 8.53 3.68
N CYS A 232 20.40 8.07 2.43
CA CYS A 232 19.16 7.95 1.65
C CYS A 232 18.18 6.99 2.33
N GLU A 233 16.95 7.44 2.59
CA GLU A 233 15.93 6.56 3.19
C GLU A 233 15.22 5.69 2.13
N LEU A 234 15.26 6.11 0.87
CA LEU A 234 14.50 5.49 -0.22
C LEU A 234 15.08 4.14 -0.68
N ASN A 235 16.34 3.86 -0.38
CA ASN A 235 17.01 2.60 -0.73
C ASN A 235 17.02 1.56 0.41
N LYS A 236 16.30 1.80 1.51
CA LYS A 236 16.35 0.98 2.74
C LYS A 236 15.09 0.17 3.01
N PHE A 237 14.14 0.14 2.07
CA PHE A 237 12.83 -0.48 2.30
C PHE A 237 12.95 -1.97 2.61
N ASP A 238 13.76 -2.72 1.85
CA ASP A 238 13.95 -4.16 2.06
C ASP A 238 14.59 -4.44 3.43
N ASP A 239 15.67 -3.72 3.77
CA ASP A 239 16.35 -3.87 5.05
C ASP A 239 15.47 -3.45 6.22
N MET A 240 14.62 -2.44 6.04
CA MET A 240 13.63 -2.00 7.01
C MET A 240 12.56 -3.07 7.22
N MET A 241 12.05 -3.70 6.16
CA MET A 241 11.12 -4.84 6.24
C MET A 241 11.77 -6.03 6.96
N ALA A 242 13.02 -6.37 6.62
CA ALA A 242 13.77 -7.43 7.28
C ALA A 242 14.06 -7.10 8.77
N CYS A 243 14.32 -5.84 9.09
CA CYS A 243 14.48 -5.34 10.45
C CYS A 243 13.19 -5.51 11.27
N LEU A 244 12.05 -5.03 10.74
CA LEU A 244 10.75 -5.15 11.38
C LEU A 244 10.31 -6.60 11.58
N ARG A 245 10.50 -7.45 10.57
CA ARG A 245 10.23 -8.90 10.65
C ARG A 245 11.01 -9.57 11.78
N ARG A 246 12.28 -9.21 11.96
CA ARG A 246 13.12 -9.76 13.06
C ARG A 246 12.68 -9.27 14.43
N GLN A 247 12.17 -8.05 14.53
CA GLN A 247 11.78 -7.44 15.79
C GLN A 247 10.38 -7.83 16.25
N TYR A 248 9.45 -8.06 15.31
CA TYR A 248 8.03 -8.20 15.60
C TYR A 248 7.43 -9.46 14.97
N ALA A 249 7.11 -10.44 15.82
CA ALA A 249 6.25 -11.55 15.44
C ALA A 249 4.85 -11.01 15.12
N GLY A 250 4.45 -11.03 13.85
CA GLY A 250 3.19 -10.46 13.38
C GLY A 250 3.32 -9.16 12.58
N PHE A 251 4.55 -8.73 12.24
CA PHE A 251 4.74 -7.73 11.18
C PHE A 251 4.11 -8.24 9.86
N LEU A 252 3.31 -7.39 9.23
CA LEU A 252 2.57 -7.72 8.01
C LEU A 252 2.55 -6.54 7.04
N GLN A 253 2.18 -6.82 5.79
CA GLN A 253 1.97 -5.82 4.75
C GLN A 253 0.47 -5.62 4.49
N VAL A 254 0.05 -4.37 4.34
CA VAL A 254 -1.27 -3.99 3.83
C VAL A 254 -1.09 -3.41 2.44
N VAL A 255 -1.84 -3.93 1.47
CA VAL A 255 -1.77 -3.53 0.06
C VAL A 255 -2.96 -2.63 -0.26
N ALA A 256 -2.70 -1.34 -0.44
CA ALA A 256 -3.71 -0.33 -0.71
C ALA A 256 -4.03 -0.20 -2.20
N VAL A 257 -4.85 -1.14 -2.69
CA VAL A 257 -5.23 -1.19 -4.11
C VAL A 257 -6.21 -0.05 -4.43
N ASP A 258 -5.80 0.79 -5.37
CA ASP A 258 -6.60 1.87 -5.91
C ASP A 258 -7.67 1.38 -6.88
N THR A 259 -8.65 2.24 -7.16
CA THR A 259 -9.77 1.92 -8.06
C THR A 259 -9.33 1.62 -9.49
N ASP A 260 -8.18 2.12 -9.94
CA ASP A 260 -7.67 1.89 -11.29
C ASP A 260 -6.66 0.74 -11.36
N PHE A 261 -6.40 0.06 -10.23
CA PHE A 261 -5.36 -0.98 -10.09
C PHE A 261 -3.95 -0.49 -10.49
N SER A 262 -3.75 0.82 -10.51
CA SER A 262 -2.50 1.47 -10.92
C SER A 262 -1.33 1.16 -9.99
N LEU A 263 -1.59 0.75 -8.73
CA LEU A 263 -0.60 0.23 -7.79
C LEU A 263 0.26 -0.87 -8.42
N PHE A 264 -0.36 -1.80 -9.15
CA PHE A 264 0.36 -2.91 -9.77
C PHE A 264 1.22 -2.45 -10.96
N THR A 265 0.98 -1.25 -11.50
CA THR A 265 1.82 -0.68 -12.55
C THR A 265 3.02 0.09 -12.02
N ARG A 266 3.26 0.13 -10.70
CA ARG A 266 4.38 0.86 -10.10
C ARG A 266 5.50 -0.11 -9.71
N ALA A 267 6.70 0.14 -10.24
CA ALA A 267 7.84 -0.76 -10.08
C ALA A 267 8.18 -1.00 -8.59
N TRP A 268 8.18 0.08 -7.80
CA TRP A 268 8.38 0.00 -6.35
C TRP A 268 7.30 -0.82 -5.64
N CYS A 269 6.03 -0.63 -5.98
CA CYS A 269 4.94 -1.36 -5.32
C CYS A 269 5.00 -2.86 -5.62
N VAL A 270 5.30 -3.26 -6.86
CA VAL A 270 5.42 -4.69 -7.20
C VAL A 270 6.66 -5.33 -6.57
N ALA A 271 7.77 -4.58 -6.45
CA ALA A 271 8.95 -5.03 -5.74
C ALA A 271 8.65 -5.23 -4.24
N GLU A 272 7.93 -4.31 -3.59
CA GLU A 272 7.49 -4.46 -2.19
C GLU A 272 6.56 -5.67 -1.99
N LEU A 273 5.68 -5.97 -2.94
CA LEU A 273 4.82 -7.17 -2.88
C LEU A 273 5.64 -8.46 -2.95
N ALA A 274 6.59 -8.52 -3.88
CA ALA A 274 7.48 -9.67 -4.04
C ALA A 274 8.41 -9.84 -2.84
N GLU A 275 8.97 -8.76 -2.31
CA GLU A 275 9.81 -8.79 -1.11
C GLU A 275 9.00 -9.29 0.10
N ALA A 276 7.80 -8.76 0.33
CA ALA A 276 6.93 -9.23 1.42
C ALA A 276 6.61 -10.73 1.29
N HIS A 277 6.32 -11.20 0.07
CA HIS A 277 6.05 -12.60 -0.21
C HIS A 277 7.26 -13.50 0.01
N GLY A 278 8.42 -13.13 -0.55
CA GLY A 278 9.68 -13.86 -0.38
C GLY A 278 10.13 -13.89 1.09
N SER A 279 9.87 -12.79 1.80
CA SER A 279 10.03 -12.68 3.24
C SER A 279 8.93 -13.39 4.03
N ARG A 280 7.92 -14.04 3.42
CA ARG A 280 6.81 -14.72 4.11
C ARG A 280 6.11 -13.83 5.14
N LEU A 281 5.83 -12.59 4.78
CA LEU A 281 4.95 -11.72 5.55
C LEU A 281 3.50 -12.07 5.23
N GLU A 282 2.62 -11.91 6.22
CA GLU A 282 1.19 -11.88 5.95
C GLU A 282 0.89 -10.63 5.10
N GLN A 283 0.08 -10.78 4.05
CA GLN A 283 -0.26 -9.71 3.12
C GLN A 283 -1.78 -9.54 3.09
N HIS A 284 -2.26 -8.39 3.55
CA HIS A 284 -3.67 -8.02 3.53
C HIS A 284 -3.96 -7.16 2.29
N ILE A 285 -4.65 -7.74 1.31
CA ILE A 285 -5.14 -6.97 0.17
C ILE A 285 -6.52 -6.37 0.49
N VAL A 286 -6.63 -5.05 0.35
CA VAL A 286 -7.88 -4.33 0.59
C VAL A 286 -8.30 -3.64 -0.71
N LEU A 287 -9.48 -3.97 -1.21
CA LEU A 287 -9.99 -3.51 -2.50
C LEU A 287 -11.16 -2.54 -2.32
N HIS A 288 -11.44 -1.71 -3.33
CA HIS A 288 -12.64 -0.87 -3.31
C HIS A 288 -13.89 -1.75 -3.25
N SER A 289 -14.06 -2.61 -4.25
CA SER A 289 -15.21 -3.50 -4.38
C SER A 289 -14.90 -4.67 -5.32
N PRO A 290 -15.67 -5.76 -5.29
CA PRO A 290 -15.52 -6.87 -6.24
C PRO A 290 -15.69 -6.45 -7.71
N GLN A 291 -16.55 -5.45 -7.99
CA GLN A 291 -16.79 -4.98 -9.35
C GLN A 291 -15.51 -4.41 -9.99
N VAL A 292 -14.74 -3.64 -9.22
CA VAL A 292 -13.48 -3.06 -9.71
C VAL A 292 -12.46 -4.17 -10.02
N LEU A 293 -12.42 -5.24 -9.23
CA LEU A 293 -11.56 -6.39 -9.55
C LEU A 293 -11.94 -7.04 -10.88
N GLU A 294 -13.24 -7.15 -11.18
CA GLU A 294 -13.73 -7.71 -12.46
C GLU A 294 -13.22 -6.90 -13.65
N GLU A 295 -13.37 -5.58 -13.58
CA GLU A 295 -12.98 -4.61 -14.61
C GLU A 295 -11.48 -4.65 -14.91
N HIS A 296 -10.64 -5.01 -13.93
CA HIS A 296 -9.17 -4.99 -14.04
C HIS A 296 -8.51 -6.39 -14.09
N SER A 297 -9.27 -7.48 -13.96
CA SER A 297 -8.77 -8.86 -13.91
C SER A 297 -7.90 -9.24 -15.11
N GLY A 298 -8.24 -8.77 -16.32
CA GLY A 298 -7.46 -9.01 -17.54
C GLY A 298 -6.07 -8.38 -17.48
N HIS A 299 -5.94 -7.18 -16.90
CA HIS A 299 -4.67 -6.47 -16.82
C HIS A 299 -3.65 -7.19 -15.92
N LEU A 300 -4.13 -7.74 -14.79
CA LEU A 300 -3.30 -8.47 -13.82
C LEU A 300 -2.58 -9.68 -14.43
N ASN A 301 -3.23 -10.39 -15.34
CA ASN A 301 -2.65 -11.55 -16.01
C ASN A 301 -1.50 -11.20 -16.98
N SER A 302 -1.41 -9.95 -17.40
CA SER A 302 -0.38 -9.46 -18.33
C SER A 302 0.75 -8.69 -17.64
N LEU A 303 0.71 -8.58 -16.31
CA LEU A 303 1.60 -7.72 -15.55
C LEU A 303 3.07 -8.12 -15.73
N GLN A 304 3.90 -7.10 -15.95
CA GLN A 304 5.33 -7.20 -16.22
C GLN A 304 6.07 -6.06 -15.52
N VAL A 305 7.09 -6.38 -14.73
CA VAL A 305 7.88 -5.40 -13.96
C VAL A 305 8.63 -4.42 -14.87
N GLN A 306 9.11 -4.88 -16.03
CA GLN A 306 9.71 -4.03 -17.06
C GLN A 306 8.73 -3.03 -17.69
N GLU A 307 7.42 -3.24 -17.59
CA GLU A 307 6.40 -2.29 -18.08
C GLU A 307 5.91 -1.35 -16.97
N CYS A 308 6.38 -1.53 -15.74
CA CYS A 308 5.98 -0.68 -14.63
C CYS A 308 6.63 0.72 -14.70
N ASN A 309 5.94 1.67 -14.08
CA ASN A 309 6.28 3.08 -13.98
C ASN A 309 7.10 3.37 -12.71
N ALA A 310 8.12 4.21 -12.85
CA ALA A 310 8.84 4.84 -11.75
C ALA A 310 8.94 6.35 -12.03
N SER A 311 8.99 7.15 -10.96
CA SER A 311 9.09 8.61 -11.10
C SER A 311 10.46 9.03 -11.66
N ARG A 312 11.49 8.20 -11.45
CA ARG A 312 12.84 8.35 -11.97
C ARG A 312 13.21 7.08 -12.72
N ALA A 313 13.85 7.21 -13.89
CA ALA A 313 14.19 6.05 -14.71
C ALA A 313 15.26 5.17 -14.02
N GLU A 314 16.19 5.80 -13.31
CA GLU A 314 17.24 5.12 -12.54
C GLU A 314 16.68 4.23 -11.42
N ASP A 315 15.55 4.60 -10.82
CA ASP A 315 14.91 3.79 -9.78
C ASP A 315 14.34 2.49 -10.36
N LYS A 316 13.70 2.57 -11.54
CA LYS A 316 13.25 1.38 -12.26
C LYS A 316 14.42 0.51 -12.66
N GLN A 317 15.49 1.12 -13.18
CA GLN A 317 16.68 0.37 -13.56
C GLN A 317 17.31 -0.33 -12.36
N ALA A 318 17.41 0.34 -11.21
CA ALA A 318 17.94 -0.27 -9.98
C ALA A 318 17.10 -1.47 -9.52
N ILE A 319 15.77 -1.42 -9.66
CA ILE A 319 14.89 -2.57 -9.37
C ILE A 319 15.16 -3.72 -10.35
N LEU A 320 15.24 -3.43 -11.66
CA LEU A 320 15.52 -4.44 -12.67
C LEU A 320 16.91 -5.07 -12.48
N ASP A 321 17.93 -4.26 -12.21
CA ASP A 321 19.29 -4.70 -11.91
C ASP A 321 19.34 -5.57 -10.64
N LYS A 322 18.50 -5.25 -9.64
CA LYS A 322 18.35 -6.05 -8.41
C LYS A 322 17.73 -7.42 -8.70
N ILE A 323 16.78 -7.49 -9.64
CA ILE A 323 16.15 -8.76 -10.05
C ILE A 323 17.16 -9.63 -10.80
N GLY A 324 17.93 -9.04 -11.72
CA GLY A 324 19.06 -9.70 -12.36
C GLY A 324 18.91 -9.82 -13.88
N THR A 325 19.13 -11.02 -14.40
CA THR A 325 19.12 -11.31 -15.85
C THR A 325 17.71 -11.32 -16.43
N GLN A 326 17.57 -11.39 -17.75
CA GLN A 326 16.26 -11.50 -18.39
C GLN A 326 15.49 -12.76 -17.94
N ASP A 327 16.19 -13.87 -17.70
CA ASP A 327 15.58 -15.10 -17.20
C ASP A 327 15.05 -14.90 -15.77
N ASP A 328 15.80 -14.19 -14.92
CA ASP A 328 15.37 -13.84 -13.55
C ASP A 328 14.15 -12.90 -13.58
N ILE A 329 14.12 -11.95 -14.53
CA ILE A 329 12.98 -11.04 -14.74
C ILE A 329 11.73 -11.82 -15.18
N ASP A 330 11.88 -12.80 -16.08
CA ASP A 330 10.77 -13.62 -16.55
C ASP A 330 10.22 -14.52 -15.43
N GLU A 331 11.10 -15.06 -14.58
CA GLU A 331 10.76 -15.76 -13.35
C GLU A 331 10.03 -14.84 -12.36
N PHE A 332 10.57 -13.66 -12.08
CA PHE A 332 9.93 -12.67 -11.21
C PHE A 332 8.50 -12.34 -11.68
N ASN A 333 8.32 -12.13 -12.99
CA ASN A 333 7.02 -11.81 -13.58
C ASN A 333 6.02 -12.97 -13.44
N ARG A 334 6.48 -14.21 -13.62
CA ARG A 334 5.65 -15.40 -13.42
C ARG A 334 5.24 -15.53 -11.96
N ASP A 335 6.17 -15.36 -11.04
CA ASP A 335 5.94 -15.48 -9.61
C ASP A 335 5.03 -14.36 -9.10
N LEU A 336 5.19 -13.12 -9.60
CA LEU A 336 4.30 -12.00 -9.30
C LEU A 336 2.86 -12.28 -9.74
N ARG A 337 2.66 -12.82 -10.95
CA ARG A 337 1.33 -13.21 -11.42
C ARG A 337 0.74 -14.34 -10.59
N GLN A 338 1.54 -15.35 -10.25
CA GLN A 338 1.11 -16.44 -9.37
C GLN A 338 0.73 -15.91 -7.98
N LEU A 339 1.49 -14.97 -7.42
CA LEU A 339 1.19 -14.31 -6.16
C LEU A 339 -0.13 -13.55 -6.21
N LEU A 340 -0.42 -12.83 -7.29
CA LEU A 340 -1.62 -12.00 -7.36
C LEU A 340 -2.87 -12.82 -7.67
N VAL A 341 -2.85 -13.62 -8.74
CA VAL A 341 -4.02 -14.26 -9.34
C VAL A 341 -3.93 -15.78 -9.43
N GLY A 342 -2.90 -16.39 -8.82
CA GLY A 342 -2.84 -17.85 -8.67
C GLY A 342 -3.97 -18.39 -7.78
N SER A 343 -4.13 -19.72 -7.76
CA SER A 343 -5.15 -20.42 -6.96
C SER A 343 -5.14 -20.07 -5.47
N ASP A 344 -3.96 -19.81 -4.93
CA ASP A 344 -3.73 -19.40 -3.54
C ASP A 344 -3.18 -17.96 -3.46
N GLY A 345 -3.36 -17.19 -4.54
CA GLY A 345 -2.88 -15.83 -4.64
C GLY A 345 -3.67 -14.85 -3.76
N LEU A 346 -3.14 -13.63 -3.63
CA LEU A 346 -3.72 -12.58 -2.80
C LEU A 346 -5.18 -12.28 -3.18
N LEU A 347 -5.53 -12.41 -4.46
CA LEU A 347 -6.88 -12.15 -4.97
C LEU A 347 -7.76 -13.40 -5.09
N ALA A 348 -7.25 -14.61 -4.79
CA ALA A 348 -8.00 -15.85 -4.97
C ALA A 348 -9.35 -15.84 -4.21
N GLY A 349 -9.32 -15.50 -2.92
CA GLY A 349 -10.53 -15.42 -2.10
C GLY A 349 -11.54 -14.33 -2.53
N TRP A 350 -11.13 -13.40 -3.40
CA TRP A 350 -12.04 -12.43 -4.01
C TRP A 350 -12.68 -12.98 -5.28
N LEU A 351 -11.90 -13.67 -6.11
CA LEU A 351 -12.38 -14.30 -7.35
C LEU A 351 -13.36 -15.44 -7.05
N ASP A 352 -13.12 -16.24 -6.00
CA ASP A 352 -14.02 -17.31 -5.57
C ASP A 352 -15.32 -16.76 -4.97
N GLY A 353 -15.23 -15.73 -4.12
CA GLY A 353 -16.39 -15.05 -3.55
C GLY A 353 -17.25 -14.38 -4.62
N GLN A 354 -16.63 -13.93 -5.70
CA GLN A 354 -17.31 -13.36 -6.86
C GLN A 354 -18.09 -14.42 -7.65
N ALA A 355 -17.50 -15.60 -7.90
CA ALA A 355 -18.21 -16.71 -8.52
C ALA A 355 -19.45 -17.12 -7.71
N LEU A 356 -19.33 -17.17 -6.38
CA LEU A 356 -20.44 -17.44 -5.48
C LEU A 356 -21.52 -16.35 -5.53
N LEU A 357 -21.15 -15.07 -5.56
CA LEU A 357 -22.10 -13.95 -5.66
C LEU A 357 -22.82 -13.90 -7.01
N GLN A 358 -22.13 -14.18 -8.12
CA GLN A 358 -22.74 -14.31 -9.44
C GLN A 358 -23.74 -15.46 -9.49
N GLU A 359 -23.41 -16.59 -8.87
CA GLU A 359 -24.31 -17.74 -8.77
C GLU A 359 -25.58 -17.42 -7.95
N VAL A 360 -25.41 -16.78 -6.79
CA VAL A 360 -26.53 -16.32 -5.94
C VAL A 360 -27.38 -15.29 -6.69
N GLY A 361 -26.77 -14.35 -7.40
CA GLY A 361 -27.47 -13.36 -8.23
C GLY A 361 -28.29 -14.02 -9.35
N ALA A 362 -27.71 -15.02 -10.04
CA ALA A 362 -28.42 -15.79 -11.06
C ALA A 362 -29.59 -16.59 -10.48
N ILE A 363 -29.45 -17.14 -9.27
CA ILE A 363 -30.55 -17.81 -8.55
C ILE A 363 -31.66 -16.81 -8.20
N ALA A 364 -31.32 -15.65 -7.63
CA ALA A 364 -32.29 -14.62 -7.26
C ALA A 364 -33.04 -14.06 -8.49
N ALA A 365 -32.33 -13.80 -9.59
CA ALA A 365 -32.94 -13.37 -10.85
C ALA A 365 -33.93 -14.40 -11.41
N ARG A 366 -33.57 -15.69 -11.39
CA ARG A 366 -34.46 -16.80 -11.78
C ARG A 366 -35.68 -16.91 -10.87
N ALA A 367 -35.52 -16.72 -9.56
CA ALA A 367 -36.63 -16.71 -8.61
C ALA A 367 -37.60 -15.55 -8.88
N LYS A 368 -37.08 -14.34 -9.11
CA LYS A 368 -37.87 -13.15 -9.46
C LYS A 368 -38.62 -13.32 -10.78
N ALA A 369 -37.99 -13.90 -11.80
CA ALA A 369 -38.63 -14.22 -13.08
C ALA A 369 -39.77 -15.24 -12.94
N ARG A 370 -39.62 -16.25 -12.06
CA ARG A 370 -40.69 -17.23 -11.77
C ARG A 370 -41.88 -16.59 -11.06
N ILE A 371 -41.65 -15.68 -10.12
CA ILE A 371 -42.70 -14.92 -9.44
C ILE A 371 -43.45 -14.06 -10.47
N HIS A 372 -42.72 -13.33 -11.33
CA HIS A 372 -43.31 -12.47 -12.34
C HIS A 372 -44.12 -13.24 -13.39
N LYS A 373 -43.69 -14.45 -13.77
CA LYS A 373 -44.43 -15.35 -14.66
C LYS A 373 -45.68 -15.96 -13.99
N LYS A 374 -45.67 -16.13 -12.66
CA LYS A 374 -46.83 -16.60 -11.90
C LYS A 374 -47.88 -15.50 -11.72
N THR A 375 -47.49 -14.22 -11.66
CA THR A 375 -48.42 -13.08 -11.59
C THR A 375 -48.97 -12.61 -12.95
N THR A 376 -48.39 -13.06 -14.07
CA THR A 376 -48.80 -12.65 -15.43
C THR A 376 -49.52 -13.75 -16.23
N ASP A 377 -49.76 -14.92 -15.63
CA ASP A 377 -50.54 -16.00 -16.24
C ASP A 377 -51.98 -16.00 -15.71
N PRO A 378 -52.96 -15.39 -16.42
CA PRO A 378 -54.34 -15.25 -15.95
C PRO A 378 -55.14 -16.56 -15.96
N ASN A 379 -54.54 -17.69 -16.37
CA ASN A 379 -55.24 -18.97 -16.52
C ASN A 379 -54.88 -20.05 -15.48
N ARG A 380 -54.16 -19.70 -14.41
CA ARG A 380 -53.81 -20.68 -13.37
C ARG A 380 -54.78 -20.63 -12.19
N THR A 381 -55.78 -21.50 -12.22
CA THR A 381 -56.59 -21.86 -11.05
C THR A 381 -55.71 -22.48 -9.97
N GLU A 382 -55.64 -21.85 -8.79
CA GLU A 382 -54.96 -22.40 -7.62
C GLU A 382 -55.71 -23.64 -7.09
N PRO A 383 -55.02 -24.74 -6.75
CA PRO A 383 -55.58 -25.73 -5.85
C PRO A 383 -55.44 -25.24 -4.41
N ALA A 384 -56.53 -25.36 -3.65
CA ALA A 384 -56.59 -25.07 -2.22
C ALA A 384 -55.80 -26.12 -1.40
N GLU A 385 -55.34 -25.67 -0.22
CA GLU A 385 -54.76 -26.43 0.93
C GLU A 385 -53.29 -26.88 0.81
N ALA A 386 -52.44 -26.88 1.84
CA ALA A 386 -52.48 -26.42 3.23
C ALA A 386 -51.04 -26.39 3.81
N ASP A 387 -50.87 -25.62 4.90
CA ASP A 387 -49.94 -25.80 6.03
C ASP A 387 -48.40 -25.68 5.92
N SER A 388 -47.90 -24.74 6.75
CA SER A 388 -46.75 -24.84 7.66
C SER A 388 -45.36 -25.20 7.08
N ILE A 389 -44.41 -24.27 7.18
CA ILE A 389 -43.11 -24.48 7.83
C ILE A 389 -42.56 -23.13 8.32
N LEU A 390 -42.33 -23.06 9.64
CA LEU A 390 -41.58 -22.02 10.34
C LEU A 390 -40.12 -21.94 9.85
N TYR A 391 -39.61 -20.73 9.64
CA TYR A 391 -38.17 -20.46 9.76
C TYR A 391 -37.90 -19.68 11.04
N ARG A 392 -37.37 -20.37 12.05
CA ARG A 392 -36.52 -19.78 13.09
C ARG A 392 -35.16 -19.52 12.45
N VAL A 393 -34.70 -18.27 12.50
CA VAL A 393 -33.28 -17.94 12.39
C VAL A 393 -32.92 -17.30 13.71
N SER A 394 -32.17 -18.04 14.54
CA SER A 394 -31.53 -17.50 15.74
C SER A 394 -30.29 -16.71 15.33
N PHE A 395 -30.10 -15.55 15.95
CA PHE A 395 -28.88 -14.75 15.92
C PHE A 395 -27.72 -15.46 16.63
#